data_AF-A0A352UH50-F1
#
_entry.id   AF-A0A352UH50-F1
#
_cell.length_a   1.000
_cell.length_b   1.000
_cell.length_c   1.000
_cell.angle_alpha   90.00
_cell.angle_beta   90.00
_cell.angle_gamma   90.00
#
_symmetry.space_group_name_H-M   'P 1'
#
loop_
_entity.id
_entity.type
_entity.pdbx_description
1 polymer ?
#
loop_
_entity_poly.entity_id
_entity_poly.type
_entity_poly.pdbx_seq_one_letter_code
_entity_poly.pdbx_strand_id
1 'polypeptide(L)'
;TDTHNLLLSDKGHQAYPAADMVEARAVLEVRDMPDTEAHSVPRDDWRFGRIDDDGNYISDPDYICSEQGFEKGRLYQIAYTTDWAPILGLSFAALRDSVSWLKYGSDETARPIENIRHAYAYGISQTGRYLRTYIYNDFNRDESGREALDGIIANVAGGMRGEFNQRLGQNSKDRNNMMTHLFPFASVPQTDLETEETDSLHRRMDDRGSQIKAMYTNSSAEYYRGDASLIHTDPDGNRDIDVASNARIYHFTGTQHGIGTWPPTDTTESIEGVSRSQNIRNVIDYS
;
A
#
# COMPACT_ATOMS: atom_id res chain seq x y z
N THR A 1 -26.17 1.83 -7.53
CA THR A 1 -27.02 3.01 -7.69
C THR A 1 -26.17 4.22 -7.40
N ASP A 2 -26.60 5.39 -7.83
CA ASP A 2 -25.98 6.64 -7.42
C ASP A 2 -26.14 6.81 -5.90
N THR A 3 -25.33 7.69 -5.31
CA THR A 3 -25.34 7.97 -3.87
C THR A 3 -25.34 9.46 -3.61
N HIS A 4 -26.07 9.92 -2.59
CA HIS A 4 -26.00 11.32 -2.16
C HIS A 4 -24.80 11.62 -1.26
N ASN A 5 -24.12 10.58 -0.78
CA ASN A 5 -23.07 10.68 0.21
C ASN A 5 -21.82 9.91 -0.24
N LEU A 6 -20.65 10.52 -0.08
CA LEU A 6 -19.36 9.85 -0.16
C LEU A 6 -18.61 10.06 1.16
N LEU A 7 -18.13 8.96 1.73
CA LEU A 7 -17.18 9.00 2.85
C LEU A 7 -15.84 9.53 2.32
N LEU A 8 -15.16 10.38 3.08
CA LEU A 8 -13.81 10.91 2.78
C LEU A 8 -12.69 9.86 2.90
N SER A 9 -13.07 8.58 2.93
CA SER A 9 -12.25 7.42 3.18
C SER A 9 -12.75 6.23 2.37
N ASP A 10 -11.86 5.29 2.08
CA ASP A 10 -12.16 4.07 1.33
C ASP A 10 -12.12 2.83 2.23
N LYS A 11 -12.82 1.76 1.84
CA LYS A 11 -12.75 0.41 2.45
C LYS A 11 -12.85 0.36 3.98
N GLY A 12 -13.67 1.25 4.58
CA GLY A 12 -13.88 1.27 6.04
C GLY A 12 -12.69 1.78 6.84
N HIS A 13 -11.72 2.45 6.20
CA HIS A 13 -10.69 3.19 6.91
C HIS A 13 -11.28 4.38 7.65
N GLN A 14 -10.61 4.81 8.73
CA GLN A 14 -10.94 6.05 9.41
C GLN A 14 -10.74 7.24 8.47
N ALA A 15 -11.76 8.08 8.34
CA ALA A 15 -11.69 9.29 7.54
C ALA A 15 -10.80 10.34 8.19
N TYR A 16 -10.24 11.21 7.35
CA TYR A 16 -9.64 12.45 7.79
C TYR A 16 -10.76 13.50 7.85
N PRO A 17 -11.21 13.94 9.03
CA PRO A 17 -12.34 14.86 9.12
C PRO A 17 -11.98 16.21 8.49
N ALA A 18 -12.93 16.83 7.80
CA ALA A 18 -12.77 18.20 7.33
C ALA A 18 -12.65 19.16 8.52
N ALA A 19 -11.62 20.02 8.50
CA ALA A 19 -11.37 21.00 9.56
C ALA A 19 -12.38 22.15 9.54
N ASP A 20 -12.89 22.49 8.36
CA ASP A 20 -13.86 23.56 8.14
C ASP A 20 -14.96 23.07 7.19
N MET A 21 -16.18 22.92 7.72
CA MET A 21 -17.34 22.42 6.98
C MET A 21 -17.79 23.34 5.84
N VAL A 22 -17.31 24.59 5.80
CA VAL A 22 -17.64 25.57 4.76
C VAL A 22 -16.40 26.06 4.00
N GLU A 23 -15.32 25.27 3.99
CA GLU A 23 -14.06 25.63 3.33
C GLU A 23 -14.30 26.04 1.86
N ALA A 24 -14.13 27.33 1.56
CA ALA A 24 -14.38 27.90 0.23
C ALA A 24 -13.33 27.48 -0.81
N ARG A 25 -12.14 27.08 -0.34
CA ARG A 25 -10.99 26.65 -1.14
C ARG A 25 -10.91 25.13 -1.33
N ALA A 26 -11.83 24.37 -0.73
CA ALA A 26 -11.93 22.94 -0.99
C ALA A 26 -12.44 22.73 -2.41
N VAL A 27 -11.87 21.73 -3.10
CA VAL A 27 -12.15 21.46 -4.51
C VAL A 27 -12.63 20.02 -4.64
N LEU A 28 -13.68 19.84 -5.43
CA LEU A 28 -14.15 18.53 -5.87
C LEU A 28 -14.08 18.48 -7.39
N GLU A 29 -13.49 17.42 -7.90
CA GLU A 29 -13.41 17.14 -9.34
C GLU A 29 -14.02 15.78 -9.64
N VAL A 30 -14.54 15.65 -10.85
CA VAL A 30 -15.10 14.40 -11.38
C VAL A 30 -14.45 14.07 -12.73
N ARG A 31 -14.20 12.78 -12.96
CA ARG A 31 -13.73 12.26 -14.25
C ARG A 31 -14.31 10.86 -14.51
N ASP A 32 -14.37 10.48 -15.78
CA ASP A 32 -14.91 9.18 -16.18
C ASP A 32 -13.85 8.07 -16.07
N MET A 33 -12.60 8.38 -16.37
CA MET A 33 -11.45 7.45 -16.32
C MET A 33 -10.24 8.13 -15.66
N PRO A 34 -9.28 7.37 -15.10
CA PRO A 34 -8.06 7.92 -14.49
C PRO A 34 -7.35 8.98 -15.33
N ASP A 35 -7.16 8.67 -16.63
CA ASP A 35 -6.34 9.44 -17.56
C ASP A 35 -7.14 10.44 -18.39
N THR A 36 -8.44 10.59 -18.13
CA THR A 36 -9.26 11.61 -18.79
C THR A 36 -9.21 12.93 -18.02
N GLU A 37 -9.48 14.03 -18.73
CA GLU A 37 -9.59 15.36 -18.14
C GLU A 37 -10.56 15.37 -16.96
N ALA A 38 -10.15 16.02 -15.88
CA ALA A 38 -10.98 16.21 -14.69
C ALA A 38 -11.81 17.49 -14.84
N HIS A 39 -13.08 17.42 -14.45
CA HIS A 39 -13.99 18.56 -14.45
C HIS A 39 -14.31 18.97 -13.02
N SER A 40 -14.19 20.27 -12.71
CA SER A 40 -14.59 20.78 -11.40
C SER A 40 -16.10 20.63 -11.20
N VAL A 41 -16.48 20.08 -10.05
CA VAL A 41 -17.87 20.10 -9.58
C VAL A 41 -18.11 21.48 -8.95
N PRO A 42 -19.14 22.24 -9.38
CA PRO A 42 -19.43 23.56 -8.82
C PRO A 42 -19.50 23.54 -7.30
N ARG A 43 -18.92 24.54 -6.64
CA ARG A 43 -18.84 24.58 -5.17
C ARG A 43 -20.21 24.53 -4.49
N ASP A 44 -21.24 25.06 -5.13
CA ASP A 44 -22.61 25.08 -4.62
C ASP A 44 -23.34 23.73 -4.79
N ASP A 45 -22.80 22.80 -5.59
CA ASP A 45 -23.41 21.49 -5.86
C ASP A 45 -23.05 20.44 -4.80
N TRP A 46 -22.12 20.73 -3.89
CA TRP A 46 -21.70 19.82 -2.84
C TRP A 46 -21.26 20.55 -1.57
N ARG A 47 -21.23 19.84 -0.44
CA ARG A 47 -20.70 20.34 0.84
C ARG A 47 -20.18 19.19 1.70
N PHE A 48 -19.39 19.49 2.71
CA PHE A 48 -19.08 18.52 3.77
C PHE A 48 -20.36 18.20 4.55
N GLY A 49 -20.53 16.94 4.95
CA GLY A 49 -21.73 16.43 5.61
C GLY A 49 -22.42 15.30 4.85
N ARG A 50 -23.62 14.95 5.30
CA ARG A 50 -24.45 13.88 4.75
C ARG A 50 -25.87 14.37 4.47
N ILE A 51 -26.56 13.64 3.61
CA ILE A 51 -28.01 13.69 3.41
C ILE A 51 -28.57 12.37 3.95
N ASP A 52 -29.53 12.44 4.88
CA ASP A 52 -30.20 11.25 5.41
C ASP A 52 -31.27 10.69 4.45
N ASP A 53 -31.89 9.58 4.84
CA ASP A 53 -32.91 8.91 4.02
C ASP A 53 -34.17 9.77 3.81
N ASP A 54 -34.40 10.77 4.67
CA ASP A 54 -35.50 11.74 4.58
C ASP A 54 -35.12 12.97 3.75
N GLY A 55 -33.89 13.04 3.23
CA GLY A 55 -33.37 14.15 2.43
C GLY A 55 -32.84 15.34 3.25
N ASN A 56 -32.70 15.19 4.56
CA ASN A 56 -32.21 16.26 5.43
C ASN A 56 -30.69 16.28 5.50
N TYR A 57 -30.13 17.48 5.61
CA TYR A 57 -28.71 17.65 5.85
C TYR A 57 -28.32 17.27 7.28
N ILE A 58 -27.25 16.48 7.39
CA ILE A 58 -26.57 16.15 8.64
C ILE A 58 -25.14 16.67 8.56
N SER A 59 -24.73 17.44 9.57
CA SER A 59 -23.33 17.85 9.72
C SER A 59 -22.48 16.64 10.10
N ASP A 60 -21.56 16.27 9.21
CA ASP A 60 -20.67 15.13 9.38
C ASP A 60 -19.32 15.42 8.67
N PRO A 61 -18.23 15.67 9.42
CA PRO A 61 -16.95 16.08 8.84
C PRO A 61 -16.25 14.94 8.09
N ASP A 62 -16.73 13.70 8.20
CA ASP A 62 -16.13 12.54 7.53
C ASP A 62 -16.70 12.30 6.13
N TYR A 63 -17.67 13.10 5.69
CA TYR A 63 -18.40 12.91 4.45
C TYR A 63 -18.46 14.17 3.60
N ILE A 64 -18.73 13.97 2.30
CA ILE A 64 -19.34 14.97 1.44
C ILE A 64 -20.69 14.51 0.95
N CYS A 65 -21.59 15.48 0.73
CA CYS A 65 -22.90 15.24 0.17
C CYS A 65 -23.23 16.18 -0.98
N SER A 66 -24.12 15.70 -1.86
CA SER A 66 -24.68 16.47 -2.97
C SER A 66 -26.16 16.13 -3.13
N GLU A 67 -27.01 17.16 -3.24
CA GLU A 67 -28.43 16.98 -3.56
C GLU A 67 -28.63 16.46 -4.98
N GLN A 68 -27.72 16.79 -5.92
CA GLN A 68 -27.72 16.23 -7.27
C GLN A 68 -27.26 14.76 -7.29
N GLY A 69 -26.47 14.36 -6.29
CA GLY A 69 -25.94 13.01 -6.13
C GLY A 69 -24.60 12.79 -6.84
N PHE A 70 -23.97 11.66 -6.51
CA PHE A 70 -22.72 11.17 -7.07
C PHE A 70 -23.02 9.95 -7.95
N GLU A 71 -22.65 10.05 -9.22
CA GLU A 71 -22.96 9.06 -10.23
C GLU A 71 -22.09 7.80 -10.08
N LYS A 72 -22.73 6.63 -10.11
CA LYS A 72 -22.02 5.36 -10.04
C LYS A 72 -21.07 5.20 -11.23
N GLY A 73 -19.82 4.85 -10.92
CA GLY A 73 -18.80 4.55 -11.93
C GLY A 73 -17.91 5.73 -12.28
N ARG A 74 -18.23 6.94 -11.80
CA ARG A 74 -17.35 8.10 -11.92
C ARG A 74 -16.32 8.15 -10.80
N LEU A 75 -15.22 8.85 -11.06
CA LEU A 75 -14.12 9.06 -10.13
C LEU A 75 -14.21 10.48 -9.58
N TYR A 76 -14.47 10.58 -8.28
CA TYR A 76 -14.49 11.84 -7.57
C TYR A 76 -13.19 12.03 -6.78
N GLN A 77 -12.54 13.17 -6.96
CA GLN A 77 -11.33 13.54 -6.25
C GLN A 77 -11.58 14.83 -5.48
N ILE A 78 -11.33 14.81 -4.17
CA ILE A 78 -11.50 15.96 -3.29
C ILE A 78 -10.16 16.40 -2.70
N ALA A 79 -9.94 17.71 -2.67
CA ALA A 79 -8.83 18.35 -1.95
C ALA A 79 -9.40 19.30 -0.88
N TYR A 80 -9.00 19.11 0.36
CA TYR A 80 -9.54 19.84 1.52
C TYR A 80 -8.53 19.86 2.68
N THR A 81 -8.81 20.70 3.69
CA THR A 81 -8.00 20.80 4.89
C THR A 81 -8.54 19.90 6.01
N THR A 82 -7.66 19.14 6.66
CA THR A 82 -7.93 18.43 7.92
C THR A 82 -7.01 18.93 9.03
N ASP A 83 -7.49 18.96 10.27
CA ASP A 83 -6.72 19.28 11.48
C ASP A 83 -6.27 18.01 12.24
N TRP A 84 -6.62 16.84 11.71
CA TRP A 84 -6.24 15.55 12.27
C TRP A 84 -5.30 14.80 11.32
N ALA A 85 -4.15 14.39 11.86
CA ALA A 85 -3.22 13.50 11.18
C ALA A 85 -2.69 12.49 12.22
N PRO A 86 -3.03 11.19 12.10
CA PRO A 86 -2.51 10.17 12.99
C PRO A 86 -1.01 10.01 12.79
N ILE A 87 -0.32 9.60 13.84
CA ILE A 87 1.09 9.21 13.75
C ILE A 87 1.16 7.88 13.00
N LEU A 88 1.69 7.91 11.78
CA LEU A 88 1.99 6.71 11.01
C LEU A 88 3.45 6.27 11.25
N GLY A 89 3.76 5.01 10.92
CA GLY A 89 5.12 4.46 10.99
C GLY A 89 5.50 3.77 12.30
N LEU A 90 4.74 3.96 13.40
CA LEU A 90 5.02 3.29 14.68
C LEU A 90 4.99 1.76 14.60
N SER A 91 4.24 1.21 13.65
CA SER A 91 4.22 -0.23 13.41
C SER A 91 5.57 -0.79 12.98
N PHE A 92 6.44 -0.01 12.31
CA PHE A 92 7.81 -0.42 11.99
C PHE A 92 8.65 -0.64 13.25
N ALA A 93 8.60 0.31 14.19
CA ALA A 93 9.26 0.19 15.49
C ALA A 93 8.68 -0.99 16.27
N ALA A 94 7.35 -1.15 16.30
CA ALA A 94 6.71 -2.27 16.98
C ALA A 94 7.18 -3.63 16.45
N LEU A 95 7.27 -3.81 15.12
CA LEU A 95 7.79 -5.05 14.53
C LEU A 95 9.26 -5.28 14.92
N ARG A 96 10.11 -4.27 14.71
CA ARG A 96 11.55 -4.32 15.00
C ARG A 96 11.81 -4.69 16.46
N ASP A 97 11.17 -3.97 17.39
CA ASP A 97 11.42 -4.11 18.83
C ASP A 97 10.86 -5.41 19.38
N SER A 98 9.69 -5.86 18.88
CA SER A 98 9.14 -7.16 19.24
C SER A 98 10.08 -8.29 18.82
N VAL A 99 10.60 -8.26 17.59
CA VAL A 99 11.52 -9.30 17.10
C VAL A 99 12.87 -9.22 17.82
N SER A 100 13.40 -8.01 18.03
CA SER A 100 14.63 -7.81 18.79
C SER A 100 14.50 -8.35 20.22
N TRP A 101 13.40 -8.06 20.91
CA TRP A 101 13.11 -8.59 22.24
C TRP A 101 13.01 -10.12 22.24
N LEU A 102 12.35 -10.73 21.24
CA LEU A 102 12.30 -12.19 21.11
C LEU A 102 13.70 -12.80 20.96
N LYS A 103 14.58 -12.21 20.15
CA LYS A 103 15.94 -12.71 19.90
C LYS A 103 16.87 -12.52 21.10
N TYR A 104 16.85 -11.32 21.67
CA TYR A 104 17.91 -10.87 22.56
C TYR A 104 17.45 -10.68 24.01
N GLY A 105 16.15 -10.52 24.26
CA GLY A 105 15.61 -10.13 25.56
C GLY A 105 16.01 -8.72 25.97
N SER A 106 15.73 -8.40 27.21
CA SER A 106 16.16 -7.17 27.91
C SER A 106 16.38 -7.48 29.39
N ASP A 107 17.05 -6.58 30.10
CA ASP A 107 17.26 -6.71 31.55
C ASP A 107 15.93 -6.64 32.32
N GLU A 108 14.96 -5.88 31.81
CA GLU A 108 13.65 -5.66 32.44
C GLU A 108 12.65 -6.78 32.11
N THR A 109 12.74 -7.34 30.90
CA THR A 109 11.83 -8.38 30.40
C THR A 109 12.61 -9.49 29.73
N ALA A 110 12.65 -10.65 30.37
CA ALA A 110 13.28 -11.85 29.82
C ALA A 110 12.60 -12.28 28.50
N ARG A 111 13.40 -12.78 27.56
CA ARG A 111 12.87 -13.35 26.31
C ARG A 111 12.12 -14.66 26.59
N PRO A 112 11.03 -14.95 25.85
CA PRO A 112 10.22 -16.15 26.08
C PRO A 112 10.83 -17.41 25.47
N ILE A 113 11.70 -17.25 24.48
CA ILE A 113 12.31 -18.36 23.72
C ILE A 113 13.82 -18.14 23.69
N GLU A 114 14.58 -19.16 24.08
CA GLU A 114 16.03 -19.14 23.94
C GLU A 114 16.48 -19.64 22.58
N ASN A 115 17.67 -19.19 22.14
CA ASN A 115 18.38 -19.74 20.97
C ASN A 115 17.67 -19.57 19.61
N ILE A 116 16.95 -18.46 19.40
CA ILE A 116 16.48 -18.07 18.07
C ILE A 116 17.69 -17.83 17.16
N ARG A 117 17.89 -18.70 16.16
CA ARG A 117 18.97 -18.56 15.17
C ARG A 117 18.65 -17.54 14.08
N HIS A 118 17.39 -17.53 13.63
CA HIS A 118 16.93 -16.66 12.55
C HIS A 118 15.51 -16.20 12.84
N ALA A 119 15.23 -14.93 12.57
CA ALA A 119 13.90 -14.37 12.49
C ALA A 119 13.67 -13.82 11.08
N TYR A 120 12.56 -14.18 10.44
CA TYR A 120 12.19 -13.63 9.15
C TYR A 120 10.74 -13.16 9.18
N ALA A 121 10.47 -12.09 8.42
CA ALA A 121 9.12 -11.58 8.26
C ALA A 121 8.56 -12.00 6.90
N TYR A 122 7.31 -12.43 6.89
CA TYR A 122 6.56 -12.74 5.68
C TYR A 122 5.35 -11.81 5.59
N GLY A 123 5.16 -11.19 4.44
CA GLY A 123 4.07 -10.24 4.22
C GLY A 123 3.48 -10.43 2.83
N ILE A 124 2.16 -10.41 2.72
CA ILE A 124 1.39 -10.62 1.50
C ILE A 124 0.73 -9.31 1.10
N SER A 125 0.83 -8.93 -0.17
CA SER A 125 0.14 -7.77 -0.75
C SER A 125 0.51 -6.50 0.01
N GLN A 126 -0.41 -5.93 0.78
CA GLN A 126 -0.16 -4.74 1.58
C GLN A 126 0.93 -4.94 2.64
N THR A 127 0.98 -6.08 3.33
CA THR A 127 2.06 -6.36 4.29
C THR A 127 3.37 -6.69 3.58
N GLY A 128 3.33 -7.12 2.32
CA GLY A 128 4.52 -7.21 1.46
C GLY A 128 5.08 -5.83 1.09
N ARG A 129 4.20 -4.87 0.73
CA ARG A 129 4.58 -3.45 0.53
C ARG A 129 5.14 -2.83 1.82
N TYR A 130 4.59 -3.22 2.96
CA TYR A 130 5.11 -2.82 4.28
C TYR A 130 6.55 -3.30 4.47
N LEU A 131 6.85 -4.57 4.19
CA LEU A 131 8.22 -5.09 4.29
C LEU A 131 9.17 -4.41 3.30
N ARG A 132 8.72 -4.10 2.08
CA ARG A 132 9.51 -3.29 1.12
C ARG A 132 9.82 -1.90 1.66
N THR A 133 8.84 -1.26 2.32
CA THR A 133 9.01 0.07 2.94
C THR A 133 9.93 0.03 4.17
N TYR A 134 9.84 -1.04 4.97
CA TYR A 134 10.71 -1.30 6.11
C TYR A 134 12.18 -1.42 5.71
N ILE A 135 12.45 -2.14 4.61
CA ILE A 135 13.79 -2.26 4.01
C ILE A 135 14.28 -0.92 3.47
N TYR A 136 13.46 -0.23 2.68
CA TYR A 136 13.83 1.08 2.11
C TYR A 136 14.28 2.08 3.18
N ASN A 137 13.55 2.13 4.29
CA ASN A 137 13.84 3.05 5.40
C ASN A 137 14.91 2.51 6.36
N ASP A 138 15.42 1.29 6.17
CA ASP A 138 16.36 0.61 7.06
C ASP A 138 15.90 0.56 8.54
N PHE A 139 14.62 0.24 8.75
CA PHE A 139 14.05 0.12 10.10
C PHE A 139 14.48 -1.15 10.85
N ASN A 140 15.41 -1.95 10.31
CA ASN A 140 15.76 -3.24 10.90
C ASN A 140 16.74 -3.19 12.07
N ARG A 141 17.43 -2.06 12.24
CA ARG A 141 18.42 -1.88 13.29
C ARG A 141 17.76 -1.38 14.58
N ASP A 142 17.86 -2.18 15.64
CA ASP A 142 17.37 -1.80 16.97
C ASP A 142 18.23 -0.70 17.63
N GLU A 143 17.77 -0.19 18.76
CA GLU A 143 18.44 0.91 19.48
C GLU A 143 19.81 0.52 20.06
N SER A 144 20.09 -0.78 20.20
CA SER A 144 21.41 -1.31 20.57
C SER A 144 22.29 -1.61 19.35
N GLY A 145 21.81 -1.30 18.15
CA GLY A 145 22.53 -1.46 16.90
C GLY A 145 22.51 -2.88 16.31
N ARG A 146 21.63 -3.76 16.77
CA ARG A 146 21.51 -5.17 16.33
C ARG A 146 20.43 -5.32 15.26
N GLU A 147 20.55 -6.35 14.41
CA GLU A 147 19.53 -6.68 13.41
C GLU A 147 18.34 -7.40 14.06
N ALA A 148 17.15 -6.82 13.95
CA ALA A 148 15.92 -7.48 14.39
C ALA A 148 15.62 -8.71 13.51
N LEU A 149 15.45 -8.51 12.21
CA LEU A 149 15.21 -9.58 11.24
C LEU A 149 16.50 -10.02 10.54
N ASP A 150 16.61 -11.32 10.26
CA ASP A 150 17.65 -11.91 9.43
C ASP A 150 17.20 -12.05 7.97
N GLY A 151 15.89 -11.95 7.71
CA GLY A 151 15.36 -11.86 6.36
C GLY A 151 13.92 -11.38 6.24
N ILE A 152 13.53 -11.01 5.03
CA ILE A 152 12.14 -10.74 4.67
C ILE A 152 11.72 -11.54 3.44
N ILE A 153 10.44 -11.86 3.36
CA ILE A 153 9.78 -12.37 2.17
C ILE A 153 8.58 -11.45 1.91
N ALA A 154 8.72 -10.56 0.93
CA ALA A 154 7.65 -9.68 0.49
C ALA A 154 6.93 -10.34 -0.70
N ASN A 155 5.78 -10.93 -0.41
CA ASN A 155 4.97 -11.69 -1.34
C ASN A 155 3.87 -10.82 -1.96
N VAL A 156 3.70 -10.96 -3.28
CA VAL A 156 2.71 -10.29 -4.13
C VAL A 156 2.60 -8.78 -3.87
N ALA A 157 3.74 -8.14 -3.58
CA ALA A 157 3.85 -6.71 -3.32
C ALA A 157 4.09 -5.89 -4.60
N GLY A 158 4.50 -6.56 -5.69
CA GLY A 158 4.97 -5.92 -6.91
C GLY A 158 6.27 -5.14 -6.68
N GLY A 159 6.45 -4.07 -7.46
CA GLY A 159 7.48 -3.05 -7.27
C GLY A 159 7.17 -2.04 -6.15
N MET A 160 5.96 -2.08 -5.59
CA MET A 160 5.42 -0.97 -4.81
C MET A 160 5.93 -0.92 -3.36
N ARG A 161 6.05 0.30 -2.84
CA ARG A 161 6.08 0.59 -1.39
C ARG A 161 4.69 1.06 -0.96
N GLY A 162 4.43 1.15 0.34
CA GLY A 162 3.14 1.64 0.85
C GLY A 162 3.25 2.94 1.63
N GLU A 163 2.10 3.57 1.86
CA GLU A 163 1.99 4.86 2.52
C GLU A 163 1.99 4.75 4.05
N PHE A 164 3.01 4.09 4.60
CA PHE A 164 3.06 3.74 6.02
C PHE A 164 3.78 4.79 6.89
N ASN A 165 4.40 5.80 6.30
CA ASN A 165 5.19 6.81 7.03
C ASN A 165 5.10 8.21 6.37
N GLN A 166 4.03 8.47 5.63
CA GLN A 166 3.75 9.74 4.97
C GLN A 166 2.68 10.46 5.77
N ARG A 167 2.73 11.79 5.81
CA ARG A 167 1.64 12.58 6.38
C ARG A 167 0.35 12.29 5.60
N LEU A 168 -0.73 11.93 6.31
CA LEU A 168 -2.02 11.52 5.75
C LEU A 168 -1.98 10.22 4.91
N GLY A 169 -0.95 9.39 5.06
CA GLY A 169 -0.80 8.15 4.31
C GLY A 169 -1.99 7.19 4.44
N GLN A 170 -2.35 6.53 3.34
CA GLN A 170 -3.44 5.56 3.30
C GLN A 170 -2.90 4.14 3.12
N ASN A 171 -2.92 3.38 4.21
CA ASN A 171 -2.26 2.08 4.30
C ASN A 171 -2.78 0.98 3.36
N SER A 172 -3.96 1.11 2.74
CA SER A 172 -4.53 0.11 1.80
C SER A 172 -4.84 0.70 0.43
N LYS A 173 -4.09 1.72 0.02
CA LYS A 173 -4.20 2.32 -1.31
C LYS A 173 -3.86 1.28 -2.38
N ASP A 174 -4.90 0.79 -3.04
CA ASP A 174 -4.77 -0.18 -4.14
C ASP A 174 -5.76 0.10 -5.27
N ARG A 175 -6.18 1.36 -5.44
CA ARG A 175 -6.93 1.76 -6.64
C ARG A 175 -5.95 2.22 -7.70
N ASN A 176 -6.19 1.77 -8.94
CA ASN A 176 -5.37 2.01 -10.14
C ASN A 176 -5.17 3.49 -10.51
N ASN A 177 -5.84 4.41 -9.81
CA ASN A 177 -5.92 5.84 -10.14
C ASN A 177 -5.43 6.72 -8.99
N MET A 178 -4.88 6.12 -7.93
CA MET A 178 -4.31 6.85 -6.79
C MET A 178 -2.81 7.09 -7.06
N MET A 179 -2.24 8.18 -6.53
CA MET A 179 -0.90 8.72 -6.91
C MET A 179 0.17 7.68 -7.30
N THR A 180 0.99 8.05 -8.28
CA THR A 180 2.13 7.34 -8.88
C THR A 180 2.95 6.53 -7.88
N HIS A 181 3.38 5.34 -8.32
CA HIS A 181 4.21 4.48 -7.51
C HIS A 181 5.52 5.17 -7.14
N LEU A 182 5.97 4.97 -5.90
CA LEU A 182 7.10 5.70 -5.36
C LEU A 182 8.42 4.97 -5.71
N PHE A 183 9.13 5.44 -6.73
CA PHE A 183 10.54 5.13 -6.96
C PHE A 183 11.35 5.30 -5.64
N PRO A 184 12.31 4.43 -5.29
CA PRO A 184 12.88 3.33 -6.08
C PRO A 184 12.17 1.97 -5.93
N PHE A 185 12.29 1.13 -6.97
CA PHE A 185 11.68 -0.21 -7.07
C PHE A 185 12.67 -1.35 -6.88
N ALA A 186 13.84 -1.25 -7.51
CA ALA A 186 14.86 -2.29 -7.56
C ALA A 186 15.76 -2.29 -6.32
N SER A 187 16.36 -3.44 -6.02
CA SER A 187 17.34 -3.56 -4.93
C SER A 187 18.65 -2.80 -5.19
N VAL A 188 19.03 -2.60 -6.44
CA VAL A 188 20.25 -1.89 -6.85
C VAL A 188 19.93 -0.47 -7.35
N PRO A 189 20.90 0.47 -7.33
CA PRO A 189 20.68 1.84 -7.79
C PRO A 189 20.15 1.89 -9.22
N GLN A 190 19.09 2.65 -9.43
CA GLN A 190 18.51 3.00 -10.72
C GLN A 190 18.35 4.52 -10.80
N THR A 191 18.07 5.06 -11.97
CA THR A 191 17.79 6.49 -12.15
C THR A 191 16.37 6.66 -12.66
N ASP A 192 15.55 7.39 -11.91
CA ASP A 192 14.18 7.70 -12.29
C ASP A 192 14.15 8.64 -13.50
N LEU A 193 13.32 8.33 -14.49
CA LEU A 193 13.29 9.05 -15.76
C LEU A 193 12.54 10.38 -15.69
N GLU A 194 11.65 10.52 -14.71
CA GLU A 194 10.82 11.71 -14.53
C GLU A 194 11.53 12.75 -13.64
N THR A 195 12.11 12.29 -12.53
CA THR A 195 12.72 13.15 -11.50
C THR A 195 14.23 13.26 -11.60
N GLU A 196 14.88 12.40 -12.40
CA GLU A 196 16.34 12.25 -12.49
C GLU A 196 17.01 11.80 -11.18
N GLU A 197 16.23 11.40 -10.16
CA GLU A 197 16.73 10.90 -8.89
C GLU A 197 17.39 9.53 -9.07
N THR A 198 18.56 9.32 -8.45
CA THR A 198 19.21 8.02 -8.40
C THR A 198 19.13 7.44 -6.99
N ASP A 199 18.37 6.34 -6.83
CA ASP A 199 18.22 5.63 -5.55
C ASP A 199 17.99 4.12 -5.79
N SER A 200 18.01 3.32 -4.71
CA SER A 200 17.62 1.92 -4.68
C SER A 200 16.79 1.59 -3.43
N LEU A 201 16.04 0.50 -3.51
CA LEU A 201 15.30 -0.03 -2.38
C LEU A 201 16.22 -0.44 -1.22
N HIS A 202 17.46 -0.87 -1.49
CA HIS A 202 18.37 -1.40 -0.46
C HIS A 202 19.43 -0.39 -0.01
N ARG A 203 19.54 0.78 -0.64
CA ARG A 203 20.66 1.73 -0.44
C ARG A 203 21.02 1.93 1.02
N ARG A 204 20.05 2.27 1.88
CA ARG A 204 20.31 2.53 3.31
C ARG A 204 20.86 1.30 4.04
N MET A 205 20.36 0.11 3.72
CA MET A 205 20.82 -1.14 4.32
C MET A 205 22.21 -1.53 3.84
N ASP A 206 22.48 -1.34 2.55
CA ASP A 206 23.77 -1.62 1.92
C ASP A 206 24.85 -0.65 2.45
N ASP A 207 24.55 0.64 2.51
CA ASP A 207 25.43 1.67 3.08
C ASP A 207 25.80 1.36 4.54
N ARG A 208 24.85 0.78 5.29
CA ARG A 208 25.05 0.35 6.68
C ARG A 208 25.78 -1.00 6.80
N GLY A 209 25.92 -1.76 5.71
CA GLY A 209 26.48 -3.12 5.74
C GLY A 209 25.56 -4.14 6.41
N SER A 210 24.24 -3.96 6.31
CA SER A 210 23.27 -4.90 6.86
C SER A 210 23.42 -6.29 6.23
N GLN A 211 23.18 -7.32 7.04
CA GLN A 211 23.25 -8.72 6.60
C GLN A 211 21.88 -9.33 6.30
N ILE A 212 20.81 -8.51 6.32
CA ILE A 212 19.46 -9.00 6.03
C ILE A 212 19.39 -9.57 4.61
N LYS A 213 18.60 -10.63 4.44
CA LYS A 213 18.28 -11.19 3.11
C LYS A 213 16.86 -10.89 2.71
N ALA A 214 16.63 -10.56 1.45
CA ALA A 214 15.30 -10.28 0.92
C ALA A 214 14.88 -11.29 -0.15
N MET A 215 13.64 -11.76 -0.06
CA MET A 215 12.96 -12.42 -1.17
C MET A 215 11.76 -11.57 -1.59
N TYR A 216 11.66 -11.35 -2.90
CA TYR A 216 10.51 -10.71 -3.53
C TYR A 216 9.81 -11.74 -4.39
N THR A 217 8.60 -12.13 -4.02
CA THR A 217 7.84 -13.14 -4.75
C THR A 217 6.61 -12.49 -5.35
N ASN A 218 6.34 -12.73 -6.64
CA ASN A 218 5.22 -12.11 -7.34
C ASN A 218 4.44 -13.14 -8.15
N SER A 219 3.14 -12.95 -8.27
CA SER A 219 2.28 -13.65 -9.23
C SER A 219 2.28 -12.92 -10.56
N SER A 220 1.67 -13.52 -11.58
CA SER A 220 1.44 -12.81 -12.85
C SER A 220 0.55 -11.57 -12.68
N ALA A 221 -0.31 -11.50 -11.65
CA ALA A 221 -1.13 -10.31 -11.39
C ALA A 221 -0.28 -9.07 -11.08
N GLU A 222 0.82 -9.21 -10.34
CA GLU A 222 1.69 -8.06 -10.03
C GLU A 222 2.54 -7.65 -11.24
N TYR A 223 2.78 -8.52 -12.21
CA TYR A 223 3.39 -8.12 -13.48
C TYR A 223 2.44 -7.29 -14.35
N TYR A 224 1.14 -7.59 -14.31
CA TYR A 224 0.16 -6.81 -15.06
C TYR A 224 -0.23 -5.49 -14.40
N ARG A 225 -0.16 -5.40 -13.06
CA ARG A 225 -0.73 -4.25 -12.32
C ARG A 225 0.15 -3.69 -11.21
N GLY A 226 1.12 -4.45 -10.70
CA GLY A 226 1.90 -4.11 -9.52
C GLY A 226 3.32 -3.64 -9.82
N ASP A 227 3.65 -3.35 -11.08
CA ASP A 227 5.00 -2.98 -11.54
C ASP A 227 6.08 -3.97 -11.10
N ALA A 228 5.74 -5.26 -11.06
CA ALA A 228 6.68 -6.28 -10.64
C ALA A 228 7.91 -6.36 -11.55
N SER A 229 7.83 -5.95 -12.82
CA SER A 229 8.99 -5.90 -13.72
C SER A 229 10.08 -4.96 -13.21
N LEU A 230 9.71 -3.80 -12.65
CA LEU A 230 10.64 -2.74 -12.23
C LEU A 230 11.55 -3.15 -11.06
N ILE A 231 11.36 -4.33 -10.46
CA ILE A 231 12.28 -4.86 -9.46
C ILE A 231 13.47 -5.60 -10.08
N HIS A 232 13.41 -5.91 -11.38
CA HIS A 232 14.45 -6.61 -12.14
C HIS A 232 14.68 -6.10 -13.58
N THR A 233 14.01 -5.02 -13.99
CA THR A 233 14.30 -4.27 -15.21
C THR A 233 14.70 -2.84 -14.88
N ASP A 234 15.35 -2.14 -15.81
CA ASP A 234 15.54 -0.70 -15.66
C ASP A 234 14.22 0.09 -15.77
N PRO A 235 14.18 1.37 -15.32
CA PRO A 235 12.94 2.14 -15.28
C PRO A 235 12.25 2.38 -16.63
N ASP A 236 12.98 2.33 -17.75
CA ASP A 236 12.40 2.37 -19.11
C ASP A 236 11.99 0.98 -19.63
N GLY A 237 12.30 -0.10 -18.90
CA GLY A 237 11.94 -1.47 -19.21
C GLY A 237 12.69 -2.08 -20.40
N ASN A 238 13.82 -1.49 -20.80
CA ASN A 238 14.55 -1.89 -22.00
C ASN A 238 15.54 -3.04 -21.76
N ARG A 239 15.94 -3.31 -20.52
CA ARG A 239 16.86 -4.40 -20.18
C ARG A 239 16.66 -4.91 -18.75
N ASP A 240 17.16 -6.11 -18.54
CA ASP A 240 17.30 -6.67 -17.20
C ASP A 240 18.41 -5.94 -16.42
N ILE A 241 18.23 -5.85 -15.10
CA ILE A 241 19.22 -5.33 -14.17
C ILE A 241 19.67 -6.42 -13.20
N ASP A 242 20.89 -6.28 -12.70
CA ASP A 242 21.38 -7.13 -11.63
C ASP A 242 20.59 -6.92 -10.34
N VAL A 243 20.53 -7.97 -9.53
CA VAL A 243 19.85 -7.97 -8.24
C VAL A 243 20.91 -7.94 -7.14
N ALA A 244 20.65 -7.23 -6.05
CA ALA A 244 21.57 -7.16 -4.92
C ALA A 244 21.92 -8.59 -4.42
N SER A 245 23.16 -8.80 -3.98
CA SER A 245 23.66 -10.14 -3.64
C SER A 245 22.85 -10.84 -2.53
N ASN A 246 22.24 -10.06 -1.64
CA ASN A 246 21.37 -10.46 -0.53
C ASN A 246 19.88 -10.52 -0.92
N ALA A 247 19.51 -10.26 -2.17
CA ALA A 247 18.14 -10.28 -2.67
C ALA A 247 17.89 -11.42 -3.67
N ARG A 248 16.69 -11.98 -3.68
CA ARG A 248 16.21 -12.94 -4.68
C ARG A 248 14.80 -12.58 -5.12
N ILE A 249 14.51 -12.80 -6.40
CA ILE A 249 13.21 -12.54 -6.99
C ILE A 249 12.66 -13.84 -7.57
N TYR A 250 11.40 -14.14 -7.29
CA TYR A 250 10.70 -15.31 -7.79
C TYR A 250 9.36 -14.92 -8.41
N HIS A 251 8.96 -15.63 -9.47
CA HIS A 251 7.70 -15.44 -10.16
C HIS A 251 6.89 -16.74 -10.17
N PHE A 252 5.70 -16.69 -9.58
CA PHE A 252 4.68 -17.73 -9.70
C PHE A 252 3.87 -17.48 -10.98
N THR A 253 4.32 -18.10 -12.08
CA THR A 253 3.69 -17.90 -13.40
C THR A 253 2.25 -18.43 -13.44
N GLY A 254 1.35 -17.65 -14.05
CA GLY A 254 -0.05 -18.04 -14.26
C GLY A 254 -0.94 -17.98 -13.01
N THR A 255 -0.44 -17.47 -11.88
CA THR A 255 -1.23 -17.31 -10.66
C THR A 255 -1.86 -15.91 -10.55
N GLN A 256 -2.93 -15.81 -9.77
CA GLN A 256 -3.66 -14.58 -9.48
C GLN A 256 -3.10 -13.91 -8.21
N HIS A 257 -3.52 -12.68 -7.89
CA HIS A 257 -3.05 -11.95 -6.69
C HIS A 257 -3.35 -12.64 -5.36
N GLY A 258 -4.48 -13.36 -5.29
CA GLY A 258 -4.88 -14.17 -4.14
C GLY A 258 -4.55 -15.65 -4.31
N ILE A 259 -4.56 -16.39 -3.20
CA ILE A 259 -4.29 -17.83 -3.18
C ILE A 259 -5.23 -18.61 -4.12
N GLY A 260 -4.73 -19.71 -4.67
CA GLY A 260 -5.54 -20.65 -5.43
C GLY A 260 -6.64 -21.27 -4.58
N THR A 261 -7.70 -21.76 -5.24
CA THR A 261 -8.86 -22.35 -4.55
C THR A 261 -9.10 -23.76 -5.05
N TRP A 262 -9.29 -24.72 -4.13
CA TRP A 262 -9.70 -26.08 -4.43
C TRP A 262 -11.00 -26.42 -3.68
N PRO A 263 -12.00 -27.05 -4.33
CA PRO A 263 -12.03 -27.48 -5.74
C PRO A 263 -12.03 -26.30 -6.73
N PRO A 264 -11.68 -26.52 -8.02
CA PRO A 264 -11.63 -25.47 -9.01
C PRO A 264 -12.98 -24.74 -9.12
N THR A 265 -12.94 -23.41 -9.05
CA THR A 265 -14.15 -22.57 -9.04
C THR A 265 -13.89 -21.25 -9.80
N ASP A 266 -14.95 -20.65 -10.33
CA ASP A 266 -14.94 -19.28 -10.86
C ASP A 266 -15.37 -18.25 -9.80
N THR A 267 -15.76 -18.68 -8.60
CA THR A 267 -16.21 -17.80 -7.52
C THR A 267 -15.23 -17.71 -6.35
N THR A 268 -15.20 -16.56 -5.69
CA THR A 268 -14.52 -16.37 -4.41
C THR A 268 -15.33 -15.43 -3.54
N GLU A 269 -15.36 -15.67 -2.23
CA GLU A 269 -15.93 -14.72 -1.29
C GLU A 269 -14.96 -13.56 -1.06
N SER A 270 -15.48 -12.35 -1.08
CA SER A 270 -14.75 -11.14 -0.75
C SER A 270 -15.56 -10.28 0.21
N ILE A 271 -14.92 -9.26 0.79
CA ILE A 271 -15.59 -8.28 1.66
C ILE A 271 -16.75 -7.58 0.93
N GLU A 272 -16.67 -7.46 -0.40
CA GLU A 272 -17.69 -6.84 -1.25
C GLU A 272 -18.75 -7.85 -1.77
N GLY A 273 -18.70 -9.11 -1.30
CA GLY A 273 -19.58 -10.20 -1.72
C GLY A 273 -18.88 -11.23 -2.63
N VAL A 274 -19.67 -12.06 -3.30
CA VAL A 274 -19.15 -13.12 -4.18
C VAL A 274 -18.64 -12.50 -5.48
N SER A 275 -17.33 -12.56 -5.69
CA SER A 275 -16.70 -12.20 -6.96
C SER A 275 -16.68 -13.40 -7.90
N ARG A 276 -17.06 -13.20 -9.16
CA ARG A 276 -16.99 -14.21 -10.22
C ARG A 276 -15.96 -13.81 -11.28
N SER A 277 -15.02 -14.69 -11.58
CA SER A 277 -14.04 -14.50 -12.66
C SER A 277 -14.59 -15.01 -14.00
N GLN A 278 -14.08 -14.48 -15.11
CA GLN A 278 -14.44 -14.96 -16.46
C GLN A 278 -13.93 -16.38 -16.74
N ASN A 279 -12.85 -16.79 -16.07
CA ASN A 279 -12.23 -18.11 -16.19
C ASN A 279 -12.18 -18.80 -14.82
N ILE A 280 -11.97 -20.12 -14.82
CA ILE A 280 -11.70 -20.89 -13.60
C ILE A 280 -10.43 -20.33 -12.94
N ARG A 281 -10.49 -20.11 -11.63
CA ARG A 281 -9.36 -19.62 -10.84
C ARG A 281 -8.27 -20.69 -10.73
N ASN A 282 -7.02 -20.25 -10.56
CA ASN A 282 -5.92 -21.18 -10.35
C ASN A 282 -6.08 -21.94 -9.01
N VAL A 283 -5.37 -23.06 -8.87
CA VAL A 283 -5.41 -23.95 -7.70
C VAL A 283 -4.09 -23.93 -6.90
N ILE A 284 -3.16 -23.05 -7.26
CA ILE A 284 -1.82 -23.01 -6.67
C ILE A 284 -1.87 -22.18 -5.38
N ASP A 285 -1.52 -22.83 -4.28
CA ASP A 285 -1.24 -22.16 -3.01
C ASP A 285 0.25 -21.81 -2.96
N TYR A 286 0.54 -20.51 -2.94
CA TYR A 286 1.88 -19.94 -2.82
C TYR A 286 2.03 -19.14 -1.52
N SER A 287 1.16 -19.41 -0.54
CA SER A 287 1.24 -18.81 0.80
C SER A 287 2.43 -19.30 1.62
#